data_AF-A0A3S0WBZ3-F1
#
_entry.id   AF-A0A3S0WBZ3-F1
#
_cell.length_a   1.000
_cell.length_b   1.000
_cell.length_c   1.000
_cell.angle_alpha   90.00
_cell.angle_beta   90.00
_cell.angle_gamma   90.00
#
_symmetry.space_group_name_H-M   'P 1'
#
loop_
_entity.id
_entity.type
_entity.pdbx_description
1 polymer ?
#
loop_
_entity_poly.entity_id
_entity_poly.type
_entity_poly.pdbx_seq_one_letter_code
_entity_poly.pdbx_strand_id
1 'polypeptide(L)' 'MSTRQARIDPVFDVSDLKETITGWQVVDVSQPENEVVVSEHTSEKEAIQAAEEFEQRED' A
#
# COMPACT_ATOMS: atom_id res chain seq x y z
N MET A 1 8.93 8.57 18.79
CA MET A 1 7.73 7.82 18.39
C MET A 1 7.72 7.83 16.87
N SER A 2 8.36 6.86 16.23
CA SER A 2 8.13 6.66 14.79
C SER A 2 6.96 5.69 14.70
N THR A 3 5.76 6.24 14.57
CA THR A 3 4.59 5.43 14.21
C THR A 3 4.83 4.88 12.82
N ARG A 4 4.88 3.55 12.68
CA ARG A 4 4.82 2.95 11.35
C ARG A 4 3.53 3.43 10.68
N GLN A 5 3.65 3.94 9.46
CA GLN A 5 2.53 4.45 8.70
C GLN A 5 2.57 3.86 7.30
N ALA A 6 1.46 3.27 6.88
CA ALA A 6 1.30 2.72 5.53
C ALA A 6 0.26 3.50 4.73
N ARG A 7 0.51 3.69 3.44
CA ARG A 7 -0.45 4.25 2.47
C ARG A 7 -0.80 3.16 1.45
N ILE A 8 -2.07 3.12 1.04
CA ILE A 8 -2.53 2.22 -0.01
C ILE A 8 -2.61 3.02 -1.32
N ASP A 9 -1.89 2.57 -2.33
CA ASP A 9 -1.87 3.17 -3.66
C ASP A 9 -2.52 2.20 -4.67
N PRO A 10 -3.48 2.65 -5.50
CA PRO A 10 -4.01 1.83 -6.58
C PRO A 10 -2.96 1.64 -7.68
N VAL A 11 -2.84 0.41 -8.16
CA VAL A 11 -2.02 0.05 -9.32
C VAL A 11 -2.91 0.09 -10.55
N PHE A 12 -2.56 0.97 -11.49
CA PHE A 12 -3.24 1.09 -12.77
C PHE A 12 -2.47 0.33 -13.83
N ASP A 13 -3.18 -0.46 -14.63
CA ASP A 13 -2.59 -1.05 -15.82
C ASP A 13 -2.62 -0.03 -16.96
N VAL A 14 -1.42 0.40 -17.37
CA VAL A 14 -1.22 1.39 -18.44
C VAL A 14 -1.42 0.80 -19.85
N SER A 15 -1.70 -0.49 -19.95
CA SER A 15 -1.89 -1.19 -21.24
C SER A 15 -3.31 -1.00 -21.76
N ASP A 16 -4.29 -0.78 -20.88
CA ASP A 16 -5.66 -0.51 -21.25
C ASP A 16 -5.89 1.01 -21.31
N LEU A 17 -6.49 1.50 -22.40
CA LEU A 17 -6.93 2.90 -22.56
C LEU A 17 -8.00 3.34 -21.51
N LYS A 18 -8.35 2.44 -20.60
CA LYS A 18 -9.23 2.65 -19.47
C LYS A 18 -8.40 2.48 -18.21
N GLU A 19 -8.34 3.53 -17.39
CA GLU A 19 -7.72 3.54 -16.05
C GLU A 19 -8.39 2.49 -15.15
N THR A 20 -8.04 1.23 -15.36
CA THR A 20 -8.59 0.10 -14.63
C THR A 20 -7.61 -0.21 -13.51
N ILE A 21 -8.10 -0.14 -12.28
CA ILE A 21 -7.33 -0.55 -11.11
C ILE A 21 -7.16 -2.06 -11.21
N THR A 22 -5.92 -2.51 -11.40
CA THR A 22 -5.57 -3.93 -11.51
C THR A 22 -5.03 -4.49 -10.19
N GLY A 23 -4.67 -3.61 -9.27
CA GLY A 23 -4.24 -3.99 -7.94
C GLY A 23 -4.10 -2.80 -7.00
N TRP A 24 -3.57 -3.06 -5.83
CA TRP A 24 -3.39 -2.17 -4.71
C TRP A 24 -2.07 -2.49 -4.05
N GLN A 25 -1.22 -1.50 -3.89
CA GLN A 25 0.06 -1.64 -3.21
C GLN A 25 0.02 -0.95 -1.85
N VAL A 26 0.64 -1.55 -0.85
CA VAL A 26 0.86 -0.99 0.47
C VAL A 26 2.26 -0.41 0.49
N VAL A 27 2.36 0.89 0.73
CA VAL A 27 3.59 1.67 0.73
C VAL A 27 3.88 2.11 2.16
N ASP A 28 5.04 1.74 2.68
CA ASP A 28 5.56 2.29 3.93
C ASP A 28 5.95 3.76 3.71
N VAL A 29 5.23 4.66 4.36
CA VAL A 29 5.46 6.10 4.34
C VAL A 29 5.97 6.61 5.69
N SER A 30 6.40 5.71 6.57
CA SER A 30 7.00 6.04 7.88
C SER A 30 8.25 6.91 7.72
N GLN A 31 8.95 6.76 6.58
CA GLN A 31 10.07 7.60 6.18
C GLN A 31 9.65 8.39 4.94
N PRO A 32 9.35 9.70 5.05
CA PRO A 32 8.95 10.52 3.90
C PRO A 32 10.06 10.66 2.85
N GLU A 33 11.32 10.41 3.24
CA GLU A 33 12.48 10.42 2.33
C GLU A 33 12.70 9.05 1.65
N ASN A 34 11.99 8.01 2.10
CA ASN A 34 12.19 6.63 1.66
C ASN A 34 10.86 5.87 1.71
N GLU A 35 9.95 6.22 0.80
CA GLU A 35 8.71 5.49 0.59
C GLU A 35 9.03 4.15 -0.09
N VAL A 36 8.59 3.03 0.49
CA VAL A 36 8.90 1.68 -0.04
C VAL A 36 7.63 0.84 -0.11
N VAL A 37 7.42 0.14 -1.24
CA VAL A 37 6.33 -0.83 -1.34
C VAL A 37 6.64 -2.04 -0.46
N VAL A 38 5.78 -2.31 0.50
CA VAL A 38 5.91 -3.44 1.44
C VAL A 38 5.02 -4.61 1.09
N SER A 39 3.93 -4.38 0.34
CA SER A 39 3.03 -5.44 -0.11
C SER A 39 2.23 -5.04 -1.35
N GLU A 40 1.78 -6.01 -2.13
CA GLU A 40 0.94 -5.82 -3.31
C GLU A 40 -0.22 -6.83 -3.29
N HIS A 41 -1.42 -6.37 -3.61
CA HIS A 41 -2.66 -7.13 -3.54
C HIS A 41 -3.55 -6.84 -4.73
N THR A 42 -4.33 -7.81 -5.18
CA THR A 42 -5.33 -7.61 -6.23
C THR A 42 -6.64 -7.02 -5.71
N SER A 43 -6.82 -7.00 -4.38
CA SER A 43 -8.05 -6.55 -3.72
C SER A 43 -7.76 -5.43 -2.73
N GLU A 44 -8.59 -4.38 -2.76
CA GLU A 44 -8.49 -3.23 -1.86
C GLU A 44 -8.54 -3.67 -0.39
N LYS A 45 -9.44 -4.61 -0.08
CA LYS A 45 -9.62 -5.12 1.28
C LYS A 45 -8.37 -5.81 1.82
N GLU A 46 -7.65 -6.56 0.98
CA GLU A 46 -6.41 -7.23 1.38
C GLU A 46 -5.29 -6.20 1.62
N ALA A 47 -5.21 -5.16 0.77
CA ALA A 47 -4.27 -4.07 0.97
C ALA A 47 -4.56 -3.27 2.25
N ILE A 48 -5.84 -3.03 2.58
CA ILE A 48 -6.25 -2.38 3.83
C ILE A 48 -5.82 -3.22 5.03
N GLN A 49 -6.14 -4.51 5.02
CA GLN A 49 -5.76 -5.40 6.12
C GLN A 49 -4.23 -5.45 6.31
N ALA A 50 -3.47 -5.54 5.23
CA ALA A 50 -2.01 -5.55 5.28
C ALA A 50 -1.43 -4.21 5.80
N ALA A 51 -2.03 -3.08 5.43
CA ALA A 51 -1.65 -1.76 5.95
C ALA A 51 -1.93 -1.67 7.47
N GLU A 52 -3.12 -2.06 7.90
CA GLU A 52 -3.49 -2.06 9.33
C GLU A 52 -2.59 -3.00 10.15
N GLU A 53 -2.26 -4.18 9.64
CA GLU A 53 -1.34 -5.11 10.29
C GLU A 53 0.09 -4.55 10.35
N PHE A 54 0.53 -3.82 9.32
CA PHE A 54 1.86 -3.19 9.30
C PHE A 54 2.00 -2.12 10.38
N GLU A 55 0.97 -1.28 10.55
CA GLU A 55 0.92 -0.22 11.56
C GLU A 55 0.77 -0.79 12.99
N GLN A 56 0.02 -1.88 13.16
CA GLN A 56 -0.18 -2.55 14.45
C GLN A 56 0.99 -3.41 14.92
N ARG A 57 1.96 -3.73 14.06
CA ARG A 57 3.12 -4.60 14.41
C ARG A 57 4.18 -3.91 15.27
N GLU A 58 3.84 -2.84 15.96
CA GLU A 58 4.63 -2.21 17.02
C GLU A 58 4.02 -2.65 18.36
N ASP A 59 4.57 -3.73 18.95
CA ASP A 59 4.35 -4.16 20.34
C ASP A 59 5.70 -4.19 21.06
#